data_AF-A0A7Y1ZYG9-F1
#
_entry.id   AF-A0A7Y1ZYG9-F1
#
_cell.length_a   1.000
_cell.length_b   1.000
_cell.length_c   1.000
_cell.angle_alpha   90.00
_cell.angle_beta   90.00
_cell.angle_gamma   90.00
#
_symmetry.space_group_name_H-M   'P 1'
#
loop_
_entity.id
_entity.type
_entity.pdbx_description
1 polymer ?
#
loop_
_entity_poly.entity_id
_entity_poly.type
_entity_poly.pdbx_seq_one_letter_code
_entity_poly.pdbx_strand_id
1 'polypeptide(L)'
;MPGGATAVTYNLACSQTEGAGFVTLTPVDATDFSAASINWTAAGLDISNAGVVKLNDSRQVKAFCGGGATHFIVDITGFFR
;
A
#
# COMPACT_ATOMS: atom_id res chain seq x y z
N MET A 1 4.12 15.23 -4.78
CA MET A 1 4.49 14.46 -5.99
C MET A 1 4.78 15.39 -7.14
N PRO A 2 5.91 15.23 -7.86
CA PRO A 2 6.21 16.01 -9.05
C PRO A 2 5.11 15.88 -10.12
N GLY A 3 4.85 16.96 -10.86
CA GLY A 3 3.94 16.91 -12.01
C GLY A 3 4.50 15.99 -13.09
N GLY A 4 3.67 15.10 -13.66
CA GLY A 4 4.06 14.12 -14.67
C GLY A 4 4.52 12.76 -14.13
N ALA A 5 4.49 12.52 -12.81
CA ALA A 5 4.77 11.19 -12.28
C ALA A 5 3.68 10.18 -12.69
N THR A 6 4.09 9.05 -13.27
CA THR A 6 3.18 8.00 -13.78
C THR A 6 3.07 6.81 -12.83
N ALA A 7 4.08 6.58 -12.00
CA ALA A 7 4.12 5.57 -10.96
C ALA A 7 5.09 5.98 -9.85
N VAL A 8 4.98 5.33 -8.68
CA VAL A 8 5.86 5.57 -7.53
C VAL A 8 6.43 4.27 -7.02
N THR A 9 7.69 4.29 -6.59
CA THR A 9 8.24 3.28 -5.70
C THR A 9 7.90 3.69 -4.27
N TYR A 10 7.53 2.73 -3.42
CA TYR A 10 7.15 2.99 -2.04
C TYR A 10 7.71 1.94 -1.08
N ASN A 11 7.80 2.31 0.19
CA ASN A 11 7.84 1.38 1.33
C ASN A 11 6.48 1.45 2.04
N LEU A 12 5.81 0.32 2.20
CA LEU A 12 4.55 0.18 2.93
C LEU A 12 4.88 -0.46 4.27
N ALA A 13 4.59 0.24 5.36
CA ALA A 13 4.81 -0.25 6.72
C ALA A 13 3.47 -0.41 7.43
N CYS A 14 3.20 -1.57 7.99
CA CYS A 14 2.10 -1.84 8.92
C CYS A 14 2.65 -1.92 10.35
N SER A 15 1.88 -1.41 11.31
CA SER A 15 2.24 -1.44 12.73
C SER A 15 1.00 -1.67 13.60
N GLN A 16 1.22 -2.24 14.78
CA GLN A 16 0.19 -2.48 15.79
C GLN A 16 -1.03 -3.23 15.21
N THR A 17 -0.79 -4.34 14.51
CA THR A 17 -1.87 -5.18 13.97
C THR A 17 -2.79 -5.70 15.09
N GLU A 18 -4.09 -5.84 14.82
CA GLU A 18 -5.10 -6.39 15.73
C GLU A 18 -5.72 -7.67 15.15
N GLY A 19 -4.96 -8.77 15.16
CA GLY A 19 -5.35 -10.05 14.54
C GLY A 19 -4.84 -10.19 13.10
N ALA A 20 -5.27 -11.23 12.39
CA ALA A 20 -4.85 -11.48 11.01
C ALA A 20 -5.49 -10.48 10.03
N GLY A 21 -4.77 -10.13 8.96
CA GLY A 21 -5.24 -9.18 7.97
C GLY A 21 -4.29 -8.99 6.80
N PHE A 22 -4.63 -8.03 5.94
CA PHE A 22 -3.83 -7.67 4.79
C PHE A 22 -4.00 -6.20 4.39
N VAL A 23 -3.03 -5.69 3.64
CA VAL A 23 -3.14 -4.44 2.90
C VAL A 23 -2.48 -4.56 1.52
N THR A 24 -3.01 -3.86 0.54
CA THR A 24 -2.39 -3.73 -0.79
C THR A 24 -2.65 -2.36 -1.39
N LEU A 25 -1.65 -1.84 -2.11
CA LEU A 25 -1.77 -0.60 -2.87
C LEU A 25 -1.98 -0.90 -4.35
N THR A 26 -3.01 -0.29 -4.93
CA THR A 26 -3.40 -0.47 -6.33
C THR A 26 -3.55 0.88 -7.03
N PRO A 27 -3.62 0.89 -8.38
CA PRO A 27 -4.16 2.03 -9.11
C PRO A 27 -5.54 2.43 -8.60
N VAL A 28 -5.88 3.71 -8.69
CA VAL A 28 -7.11 4.26 -8.08
C VAL A 28 -8.40 3.73 -8.71
N ASP A 29 -8.34 3.31 -9.97
CA ASP A 29 -9.46 2.79 -10.76
C ASP A 29 -9.67 1.28 -10.57
N ALA A 30 -8.77 0.61 -9.85
CA ALA A 30 -8.91 -0.81 -9.53
C ALA A 30 -10.20 -1.05 -8.73
N THR A 31 -11.04 -1.96 -9.21
CA THR A 31 -12.26 -2.41 -8.52
C THR A 31 -12.03 -3.63 -7.62
N ASP A 32 -10.89 -4.31 -7.82
CA ASP A 32 -10.46 -5.49 -7.09
C ASP A 32 -8.93 -5.57 -7.05
N PHE A 33 -8.36 -6.51 -6.31
CA PHE A 33 -6.93 -6.78 -6.22
C PHE A 33 -6.62 -8.27 -6.37
N SER A 34 -5.53 -8.61 -7.07
CA SER A 34 -5.12 -10.01 -7.29
C SER A 34 -4.22 -10.57 -6.18
N ALA A 35 -3.50 -9.70 -5.48
CA ALA A 35 -2.58 -10.07 -4.42
C ALA A 35 -2.46 -8.98 -3.36
N ALA A 36 -2.20 -9.40 -2.12
CA ALA A 36 -1.85 -8.49 -1.05
C ALA A 36 -0.37 -8.07 -1.13
N SER A 37 -0.09 -6.82 -0.79
CA SER A 37 1.30 -6.33 -0.67
C SER A 37 1.91 -6.81 0.65
N ILE A 38 1.11 -6.87 1.72
CA ILE A 38 1.49 -7.47 3.01
C ILE A 38 0.30 -8.28 3.51
N ASN A 39 0.58 -9.51 3.95
CA ASN A 39 -0.33 -10.32 4.77
C ASN A 39 0.31 -10.50 6.15
N TRP A 40 -0.52 -10.57 7.19
CA TRP A 40 -0.08 -10.90 8.54
C TRP A 40 -1.09 -11.80 9.22
N THR A 41 -0.62 -12.57 10.21
CA THR A 41 -1.40 -13.65 10.81
C THR A 41 -1.76 -13.42 12.27
N ALA A 42 -1.20 -12.39 12.92
CA ALA A 42 -1.38 -12.16 14.35
C ALA A 42 -1.37 -10.65 14.70
N ALA A 43 -1.75 -10.35 15.94
CA ALA A 43 -1.67 -9.02 16.52
C ALA A 43 -0.23 -8.66 16.94
N GLY A 44 0.05 -7.36 17.06
CA GLY A 44 1.32 -6.83 17.57
C GLY A 44 2.50 -6.97 16.61
N LEU A 45 2.23 -7.09 15.30
CA LEU A 45 3.27 -7.21 14.29
C LEU A 45 3.58 -5.84 13.67
N ASP A 46 4.88 -5.58 13.48
CA ASP A 46 5.41 -4.49 12.69
C ASP A 46 6.11 -5.08 11.47
N ILE A 47 5.55 -4.84 10.27
CA ILE A 47 5.99 -5.50 9.03
C ILE A 47 6.02 -4.47 7.91
N SER A 48 7.06 -4.52 7.08
CA SER A 48 7.19 -3.65 5.91
C SER A 48 7.42 -4.44 4.63
N ASN A 49 6.97 -3.88 3.52
CA ASN A 49 7.27 -4.36 2.18
C ASN A 49 7.43 -3.19 1.21
N ALA A 50 8.39 -3.29 0.30
CA ALA A 50 8.59 -2.30 -0.75
C ALA A 50 7.84 -2.70 -2.02
N GLY A 51 7.38 -1.72 -2.79
CA GLY A 51 6.62 -1.98 -4.01
C GLY A 51 6.62 -0.82 -4.98
N VAL A 52 5.90 -1.03 -6.09
CA VAL A 52 5.63 -0.01 -7.12
C VAL A 52 4.13 0.02 -7.37
N VAL A 53 3.56 1.22 -7.50
CA VAL A 53 2.15 1.39 -7.86
C VAL A 53 1.98 2.51 -8.88
N LYS A 54 1.10 2.30 -9.84
CA LYS A 54 0.75 3.29 -10.85
C LYS A 54 -0.11 4.39 -10.24
N LEU A 55 0.12 5.63 -10.66
CA LEU A 55 -0.67 6.79 -10.30
C LEU A 55 -1.73 7.08 -11.37
N ASN A 56 -2.84 7.70 -10.97
CA ASN A 56 -3.70 8.43 -11.90
C ASN A 56 -3.18 9.87 -12.13
N ASP A 57 -3.86 10.63 -12.98
CA ASP A 57 -3.49 12.02 -13.28
C ASP A 57 -3.53 12.94 -12.03
N SER A 58 -4.40 12.61 -11.07
CA SER A 58 -4.49 13.28 -9.76
C SER A 58 -3.40 12.82 -8.76
N ARG A 59 -2.52 11.90 -9.15
CA ARG A 59 -1.42 11.33 -8.34
C ARG A 59 -1.91 10.61 -7.09
N GLN A 60 -2.97 9.83 -7.25
CA GLN A 60 -3.61 9.04 -6.21
C GLN A 60 -3.37 7.55 -6.42
N VAL A 61 -3.47 6.82 -5.31
CA VAL A 61 -3.47 5.36 -5.22
C VAL A 61 -4.68 4.94 -4.40
N LYS A 62 -5.05 3.67 -4.46
CA LYS A 62 -6.09 3.08 -3.62
C LYS A 62 -5.47 2.01 -2.72
N ALA A 63 -5.88 1.98 -1.46
CA ALA A 63 -5.55 0.90 -0.55
C ALA A 63 -6.77 -0.02 -0.43
N PHE A 64 -6.57 -1.32 -0.65
CA PHE A 64 -7.51 -2.34 -0.18
C PHE A 64 -6.94 -2.97 1.08
N CYS A 65 -7.77 -3.11 2.11
CA CYS A 65 -7.40 -3.72 3.38
C CYS A 65 -8.59 -4.50 3.95
N GLY A 66 -8.28 -5.51 4.77
CA GLY A 66 -9.30 -6.31 5.44
C GLY A 66 -8.73 -7.17 6.56
N GLY A 67 -9.62 -7.68 7.40
CA GLY A 67 -9.28 -8.40 8.63
C GLY A 67 -9.19 -7.46 9.84
N GLY A 68 -8.23 -7.71 10.71
CA GLY A 68 -7.93 -6.91 11.90
C GLY A 68 -7.50 -5.48 11.59
N ALA A 69 -7.77 -4.55 12.51
CA ALA A 69 -7.31 -3.18 12.40
C ALA A 69 -5.77 -3.10 12.45
N THR A 70 -5.20 -2.07 11.82
CA THR A 70 -3.76 -1.78 11.87
C THR A 70 -3.54 -0.31 11.51
N HIS A 71 -2.39 0.24 11.90
CA HIS A 71 -1.87 1.46 11.31
C HIS A 71 -1.01 1.10 10.10
N PHE A 72 -1.08 1.89 9.03
CA PHE A 72 -0.12 1.76 7.95
C PHE A 72 0.37 3.11 7.44
N ILE A 73 1.60 3.13 6.96
CA ILE A 73 2.27 4.28 6.37
C ILE A 73 2.73 3.91 4.97
N VAL A 74 2.54 4.82 4.02
CA VAL A 74 3.04 4.69 2.65
C VAL A 74 4.11 5.75 2.42
N ASP A 75 5.38 5.32 2.43
CA ASP A 75 6.52 6.19 2.23
C ASP A 75 6.96 6.14 0.76
N ILE A 76 7.00 7.30 0.10
CA ILE A 76 7.41 7.39 -1.31
C ILE A 76 8.93 7.45 -1.39
N THR A 77 9.54 6.47 -2.04
CA THR A 77 11.00 6.32 -2.15
C THR A 77 11.55 6.77 -3.50
N GLY A 78 10.67 7.00 -4.48
CA GLY A 78 11.02 7.34 -5.86
C GLY A 78 9.80 7.42 -6.77
N PHE A 79 10.01 7.83 -8.02
CA PHE A 79 8.95 7.96 -9.01
C PHE A 79 9.44 7.68 -10.43
N PHE A 80 8.49 7.31 -11.29
CA PHE A 80 8.66 7.18 -12.73
C PHE A 80 7.99 8.36 -13.44
N ARG A 81 8.54 8.79 -14.57
CA ARG A 81 8.03 9.86 -15.42
C ARG A 81 8.07 9.42 -16.87
#